data_AF-D6SQ96-F1
#
_entry.id   AF-D6SQ96-F1
#
_cell.length_a   1.000
_cell.length_b   1.000
_cell.length_c   1.000
_cell.angle_alpha   90.00
_cell.angle_beta   90.00
_cell.angle_gamma   90.00
#
_symmetry.space_group_name_H-M   'P 1'
#
loop_
_entity.id
_entity.type
_entity.pdbx_description
1 polymer ?
#
loop_
_entity_poly.entity_id
_entity_poly.type
_entity_poly.pdbx_seq_one_letter_code
_entity_poly.pdbx_strand_id
1 'polypeptide(L)'
;MPIKNRGVSKTVFSIAFIFVFVFPVPAQDNDRSSPDPDWMQVEAPQYNPEGLQDPFVPFVMPEEPPDALPALERLRPLTPLERVELGQLRLVGTMQSPEQEIMAMVEMPDGKGFMLHKGTRIGPNQGEVLEIHPDRVLVREYIQGAYGIEESLSTLKLRPGDSD
;
A
#
# COMPACT_ATOMS: atom_id res chain seq x y z
N MET A 1 89.30 -51.71 38.36
CA MET A 1 89.33 -51.70 36.87
C MET A 1 89.38 -50.26 36.36
N PRO A 2 90.52 -49.81 35.81
CA PRO A 2 90.62 -48.51 35.15
C PRO A 2 91.22 -48.66 33.74
N ILE A 3 90.68 -47.94 32.74
CA ILE A 3 91.51 -47.52 31.61
C ILE A 3 91.24 -46.04 31.34
N LYS A 4 92.37 -45.35 31.38
CA LYS A 4 92.64 -43.92 31.33
C LYS A 4 92.78 -43.48 29.88
N ASN A 5 92.94 -42.17 29.71
CA ASN A 5 93.67 -41.51 28.60
C ASN A 5 92.91 -41.41 27.27
N ARG A 6 93.07 -40.37 26.44
CA ARG A 6 93.87 -39.13 26.34
C ARG A 6 93.18 -38.39 25.17
N GLY A 7 92.97 -37.07 25.18
CA GLY A 7 94.00 -36.06 24.97
C GLY A 7 94.63 -36.16 23.57
N VAL A 8 94.54 -35.08 22.77
CA VAL A 8 95.41 -34.58 21.68
C VAL A 8 94.51 -34.06 20.55
N SER A 9 94.20 -32.76 20.45
CA SER A 9 95.01 -31.60 20.02
C SER A 9 95.34 -31.54 18.52
N LYS A 10 95.11 -30.35 17.96
CA LYS A 10 95.76 -29.70 16.80
C LYS A 10 95.18 -30.03 15.43
N THR A 11 94.40 -29.10 14.86
CA THR A 11 94.85 -28.05 13.92
C THR A 11 95.10 -28.60 12.53
N VAL A 12 94.18 -28.37 11.58
CA VAL A 12 94.53 -27.95 10.22
C VAL A 12 93.36 -27.14 9.65
N PHE A 13 93.56 -25.82 9.53
CA PHE A 13 92.80 -24.98 8.60
C PHE A 13 93.26 -25.40 7.19
N SER A 14 92.36 -25.89 6.34
CA SER A 14 92.65 -26.06 4.92
C SER A 14 91.49 -25.49 4.10
N ILE A 15 91.88 -24.66 3.17
CA ILE A 15 91.10 -23.60 2.53
C ILE A 15 90.10 -24.20 1.53
N ALA A 16 88.87 -23.72 1.61
CA ALA A 16 87.80 -24.03 0.67
C ALA A 16 88.17 -23.53 -0.74
N PHE A 17 88.24 -24.45 -1.70
CA PHE A 17 88.23 -24.12 -3.12
C PHE A 17 86.76 -23.98 -3.54
N ILE A 18 86.25 -22.75 -3.54
CA ILE A 18 84.91 -22.44 -4.04
C ILE A 18 84.97 -22.52 -5.57
N PHE A 19 84.51 -23.63 -6.14
CA PHE A 19 84.14 -23.68 -7.55
C PHE A 19 82.80 -22.94 -7.70
N VAL A 20 82.86 -21.68 -8.15
CA VAL A 20 81.68 -20.96 -8.63
C VAL A 20 81.30 -21.57 -9.98
N PHE A 21 80.44 -22.59 -9.98
CA PHE A 21 79.71 -22.97 -11.19
C PHE A 21 78.69 -21.87 -11.48
N VAL A 22 79.01 -21.00 -12.44
CA VAL A 22 78.06 -20.06 -13.01
C VAL A 22 77.11 -20.89 -13.89
N PHE A 23 75.97 -21.29 -13.32
CA PHE A 23 74.88 -21.82 -14.13
C PHE A 23 74.22 -20.65 -14.89
N PRO A 24 74.10 -20.71 -16.23
CA PRO A 24 73.29 -19.73 -16.94
C PRO A 24 71.85 -19.88 -16.46
N VAL A 25 71.32 -18.83 -15.83
CA VAL A 25 69.88 -18.75 -15.54
C VAL A 25 69.16 -18.74 -16.90
N PRO A 26 68.32 -19.73 -17.22
CA PRO A 26 67.53 -19.68 -18.45
C PRO A 26 66.65 -18.43 -18.37
N ALA A 27 66.64 -17.64 -19.44
CA ALA A 27 65.75 -16.50 -19.56
C ALA A 27 64.32 -17.00 -19.37
N GLN A 28 63.66 -16.59 -18.28
CA GLN A 28 62.22 -16.76 -18.18
C GLN A 28 61.59 -15.92 -19.29
N ASP A 29 61.10 -16.61 -20.30
CA ASP A 29 60.03 -16.15 -21.15
C ASP A 29 58.84 -15.78 -20.25
N ASN A 30 58.78 -14.49 -19.92
CA ASN A 30 57.59 -13.87 -19.31
C ASN A 30 56.46 -13.94 -20.34
N ASP A 31 55.82 -15.09 -20.44
CA ASP A 31 54.50 -15.19 -21.05
C ASP A 31 53.54 -14.41 -20.14
N ARG A 32 53.14 -13.22 -20.59
CA ARG A 32 52.39 -12.21 -19.80
C ARG A 32 50.91 -12.56 -19.69
N SER A 33 50.59 -13.76 -19.25
CA SER A 33 49.24 -14.14 -18.89
C SER A 33 49.27 -15.00 -17.63
N SER A 34 49.62 -14.36 -16.50
CA SER A 34 49.22 -14.88 -15.20
C SER A 34 47.69 -14.79 -15.14
N PRO A 35 46.95 -15.88 -14.85
CA PRO A 35 45.50 -15.79 -14.66
C PRO A 35 45.22 -14.83 -13.49
N ASP A 36 44.22 -13.97 -13.65
CA ASP A 36 43.87 -13.00 -12.62
C ASP A 36 43.53 -13.73 -11.31
N PRO A 37 44.02 -13.23 -10.16
CA PRO A 37 43.84 -13.90 -8.89
C PRO A 37 42.35 -13.98 -8.49
N ASP A 38 41.95 -15.03 -7.77
CA ASP A 38 40.53 -15.33 -7.44
C ASP A 38 39.76 -14.16 -6.82
N TRP A 39 40.41 -13.31 -6.02
CA TRP A 39 39.77 -12.15 -5.41
C TRP A 39 39.45 -11.01 -6.41
N MET A 40 39.92 -11.12 -7.64
CA MET A 40 39.65 -10.23 -8.77
C MET A 40 38.52 -10.76 -9.67
N GLN A 41 38.07 -12.00 -9.44
CA GLN A 41 36.92 -12.58 -10.13
C GLN A 41 35.64 -12.11 -9.42
N VAL A 42 35.14 -10.93 -9.81
CA VAL A 42 33.85 -10.43 -9.32
C VAL A 42 32.73 -11.22 -10.00
N GLU A 43 32.21 -12.24 -9.33
CA GLU A 43 30.95 -12.86 -9.75
C GLU A 43 29.83 -11.84 -9.58
N ALA A 44 29.17 -11.46 -10.68
CA ALA A 44 28.04 -10.54 -10.61
C ALA A 44 26.91 -11.22 -9.82
N PRO A 45 26.44 -10.65 -8.69
CA PRO A 45 25.35 -11.26 -7.94
C PRO A 45 24.09 -11.25 -8.81
N GLN A 46 23.46 -12.42 -8.94
CA GLN A 46 22.18 -12.53 -9.63
C GLN A 46 21.08 -11.92 -8.74
N TYR A 47 20.46 -10.85 -9.23
CA TYR A 47 19.35 -10.19 -8.54
C TYR A 47 18.09 -11.07 -8.61
N ASN A 48 17.59 -11.53 -7.46
CA ASN A 48 16.30 -12.22 -7.36
C ASN A 48 15.25 -11.30 -6.67
N PRO A 49 14.25 -10.79 -7.41
CA PRO A 49 13.20 -9.94 -6.84
C PRO A 49 12.13 -10.70 -6.04
N GLU A 50 12.14 -12.03 -6.00
CA GLU A 50 11.10 -12.82 -5.33
C GLU A 50 11.03 -12.54 -3.83
N GLY A 51 9.87 -12.09 -3.36
CA GLY A 51 9.60 -11.82 -1.94
C GLY A 51 10.07 -10.45 -1.43
N LEU A 52 10.66 -9.61 -2.29
CA LEU A 52 11.01 -8.23 -1.95
C LEU A 52 9.79 -7.31 -2.15
N GLN A 53 9.59 -6.37 -1.22
CA GLN A 53 8.60 -5.32 -1.36
C GLN A 53 9.03 -4.38 -2.50
N ASP A 54 8.08 -3.99 -3.36
CA ASP A 54 8.34 -3.14 -4.51
C ASP A 54 8.93 -1.78 -4.05
N PRO A 55 10.18 -1.42 -4.46
CA PRO A 55 10.84 -0.19 -4.02
C PRO A 55 10.22 1.08 -4.64
N PHE A 56 9.33 0.93 -5.63
CA PHE A 56 8.63 2.02 -6.28
C PHE A 56 7.19 2.18 -5.77
N VAL A 57 6.72 1.26 -4.92
CA VAL A 57 5.46 1.42 -4.21
C VAL A 57 5.75 2.14 -2.89
N PRO A 58 5.23 3.36 -2.69
CA PRO A 58 5.43 4.07 -1.43
C PRO A 58 4.84 3.27 -0.27
N PHE A 59 5.59 3.16 0.82
CA PHE A 59 5.16 2.45 2.04
C PHE A 59 3.92 3.06 2.68
N VAL A 60 3.69 4.35 2.44
CA VAL A 60 2.52 5.10 2.91
C VAL A 60 1.74 5.53 1.69
N MET A 61 0.59 4.91 1.46
CA MET A 61 -0.39 5.46 0.54
C MET A 61 -1.00 6.69 1.21
N PRO A 62 -0.98 7.87 0.56
CA PRO A 62 -1.80 8.98 1.03
C PRO A 62 -3.24 8.47 1.06
N GLU A 63 -3.84 8.38 2.25
CA GLU A 63 -5.29 8.26 2.31
C GLU A 63 -5.84 9.49 1.60
N GLU A 64 -6.66 9.27 0.56
CA GLU A 64 -7.38 10.40 -0.03
C GLU A 64 -8.10 11.09 1.12
N PRO A 65 -7.91 12.41 1.30
CA PRO A 65 -8.61 13.11 2.36
C PRO A 65 -10.11 12.83 2.17
N PRO A 66 -10.88 12.56 3.23
CA PRO A 66 -12.32 12.33 3.11
C PRO A 66 -13.04 13.51 2.42
N ASP A 67 -12.39 14.69 2.37
CA ASP A 67 -12.82 15.90 1.66
C ASP A 67 -12.73 15.81 0.11
N ALA A 68 -12.02 14.82 -0.43
CA ALA A 68 -11.86 14.62 -1.87
C ALA A 68 -13.03 13.79 -2.43
N LEU A 69 -14.23 14.33 -2.32
CA LEU A 69 -15.27 13.99 -3.29
C LEU A 69 -14.68 14.24 -4.68
N PRO A 70 -14.66 13.23 -5.57
CA PRO A 70 -14.03 13.37 -6.87
C PRO A 70 -14.60 14.62 -7.53
N ALA A 71 -13.75 15.54 -7.99
CA ALA A 71 -14.17 16.83 -8.53
C ALA A 71 -15.24 16.72 -9.64
N LEU A 72 -15.33 15.55 -10.28
CA LEU A 72 -16.36 15.14 -11.23
C LEU A 72 -17.78 15.08 -10.64
N GLU A 73 -17.97 14.70 -9.37
CA GLU A 73 -19.30 14.63 -8.76
C GLU A 73 -19.94 16.01 -8.54
N ARG A 74 -19.13 17.04 -8.28
CA ARG A 74 -19.63 18.41 -8.10
C ARG A 74 -20.14 19.05 -9.40
N LEU A 75 -19.74 18.51 -10.56
CA LEU A 75 -20.14 19.02 -11.88
C LEU A 75 -21.42 18.37 -12.40
N ARG A 76 -21.95 17.35 -11.70
CA ARG A 76 -23.18 16.67 -12.11
C ARG A 76 -24.39 17.58 -11.87
N PRO A 77 -25.40 17.58 -12.76
CA PRO A 77 -26.69 18.18 -12.43
C PRO A 77 -27.28 17.51 -11.17
N LEU A 78 -27.60 18.34 -10.18
CA LEU A 78 -28.29 17.91 -8.97
C LEU A 78 -29.76 17.59 -9.28
N THR A 79 -30.22 16.46 -8.77
CA THR A 79 -31.63 16.08 -8.76
C THR A 79 -32.43 17.02 -7.85
N PRO A 80 -33.76 17.13 -8.02
CA PRO A 80 -34.59 17.96 -7.14
C PRO A 80 -34.45 17.58 -5.65
N LEU A 81 -34.39 16.28 -5.35
CA LEU A 81 -34.24 15.75 -4.00
C LEU A 81 -32.91 16.11 -3.33
N GLU A 82 -31.85 16.32 -4.11
CA GLU A 82 -30.54 16.74 -3.59
C GLU A 82 -30.48 18.24 -3.27
N ARG A 83 -31.47 19.02 -3.68
CA ARG A 83 -31.53 20.47 -3.39
C ARG A 83 -32.30 20.79 -2.12
N VAL A 84 -33.02 19.81 -1.59
CA VAL A 84 -33.92 19.95 -0.44
C VAL A 84 -33.29 19.24 0.75
N GLU A 85 -33.32 19.87 1.93
CA GLU A 85 -32.82 19.25 3.15
C GLU A 85 -33.68 18.04 3.55
N LEU A 86 -33.07 16.99 4.12
CA LEU A 86 -33.81 15.78 4.53
C LEU A 86 -34.96 16.08 5.50
N GLY A 87 -34.77 17.03 6.42
CA GLY A 87 -35.79 17.39 7.40
C GLY A 87 -37.05 18.02 6.79
N GLN A 88 -36.97 18.51 5.55
CA GLN A 88 -38.09 19.08 4.82
C GLN A 88 -38.83 18.04 3.98
N LEU A 89 -38.24 16.87 3.77
CA LEU A 89 -38.86 15.76 3.05
C LEU A 89 -39.80 14.99 3.96
N ARG A 90 -41.00 14.73 3.46
CA ARG A 90 -42.01 13.97 4.19
C ARG A 90 -42.13 12.58 3.60
N LEU A 91 -41.85 11.54 4.40
CA LEU A 91 -42.13 10.16 3.99
C LEU A 91 -43.64 9.93 3.97
N VAL A 92 -44.19 9.68 2.79
CA VAL A 92 -45.64 9.46 2.55
C VAL A 92 -45.99 7.99 2.72
N GLY A 93 -45.11 7.09 2.29
CA GLY A 93 -45.37 5.66 2.38
C GLY A 93 -44.26 4.83 1.77
N THR A 94 -44.35 3.52 1.99
CA THR A 94 -43.46 2.53 1.39
C THR A 94 -44.30 1.48 0.66
N MET A 95 -43.80 0.99 -0.46
CA MET A 95 -44.48 -0.01 -1.28
C MET A 95 -43.50 -1.13 -1.59
N GLN A 96 -43.99 -2.36 -1.58
CA GLN A 96 -43.22 -3.52 -2.01
C GLN A 96 -43.66 -3.93 -3.41
N SER A 97 -42.72 -3.99 -4.34
CA SER A 97 -42.90 -4.52 -5.68
C SER A 97 -43.16 -6.04 -5.64
N PRO A 98 -43.86 -6.63 -6.63
CA PRO A 98 -43.97 -8.09 -6.77
C PRO A 98 -42.62 -8.81 -6.79
N GLU A 99 -41.56 -8.13 -7.23
CA GLU A 99 -40.18 -8.62 -7.28
C GLU A 99 -39.45 -8.51 -5.92
N GLN A 100 -40.19 -8.26 -4.84
CA GLN A 100 -39.69 -8.10 -3.45
C GLN A 100 -38.83 -6.85 -3.21
N GLU A 101 -38.67 -5.97 -4.19
CA GLU A 101 -38.01 -4.67 -4.01
C GLU A 101 -38.91 -3.72 -3.20
N ILE A 102 -38.36 -3.10 -2.15
CA ILE A 102 -39.08 -2.10 -1.34
C ILE A 102 -38.70 -0.71 -1.81
N MET A 103 -39.70 0.10 -2.13
CA MET A 103 -39.58 1.49 -2.57
C MET A 103 -40.27 2.41 -1.56
N ALA A 104 -39.83 3.66 -1.47
CA ALA A 104 -40.45 4.68 -0.64
C ALA A 104 -40.94 5.86 -1.49
N MET A 105 -42.04 6.49 -1.08
CA MET A 105 -42.53 7.75 -1.66
C MET A 105 -42.28 8.87 -0.67
N VAL A 106 -41.56 9.90 -1.10
CA VAL A 106 -41.34 11.12 -0.33
C VAL A 106 -41.97 12.31 -1.02
N GLU A 107 -42.47 13.25 -0.23
CA GLU A 107 -43.01 14.52 -0.70
C GLU A 107 -42.05 15.65 -0.33
N MET A 108 -41.73 16.48 -1.31
CA MET A 108 -40.95 17.70 -1.14
C MET A 108 -41.83 18.85 -0.59
N PRO A 109 -41.24 19.91 -0.02
CA PRO A 109 -42.00 21.07 0.46
C PRO A 109 -42.75 21.82 -0.66
N ASP A 110 -42.45 21.57 -1.93
CA ASP A 110 -43.19 22.08 -3.08
C ASP A 110 -44.45 21.24 -3.43
N GLY A 111 -44.75 20.21 -2.62
CA GLY A 111 -45.88 19.29 -2.80
C GLY A 111 -45.66 18.20 -3.84
N LYS A 112 -44.46 18.10 -4.45
CA LYS A 112 -44.18 17.05 -5.43
C LYS A 112 -43.70 15.76 -4.76
N GLY A 113 -44.31 14.64 -5.15
CA GLY A 113 -43.91 13.31 -4.74
C GLY A 113 -42.79 12.72 -5.60
N PHE A 114 -41.83 12.07 -4.98
CA PHE A 114 -40.72 11.35 -5.63
C PHE A 114 -40.59 9.94 -5.06
N MET A 115 -40.25 8.99 -5.95
CA MET A 115 -39.93 7.62 -5.57
C MET A 115 -38.46 7.49 -5.19
N LEU A 116 -38.20 6.79 -4.11
CA LEU A 116 -36.88 6.42 -3.61
C LEU A 116 -36.67 4.92 -3.73
N HIS A 117 -35.48 4.57 -4.21
CA HIS A 117 -34.90 3.24 -4.19
C HIS A 117 -33.64 3.23 -3.33
N LYS A 118 -33.16 2.05 -2.97
CA LYS A 118 -31.82 1.89 -2.40
C LYS A 118 -30.77 2.49 -3.36
N GLY A 119 -29.87 3.30 -2.82
CA GLY A 119 -28.86 4.04 -3.58
C GLY A 119 -29.32 5.37 -4.19
N THR A 120 -30.57 5.77 -3.99
CA THR A 120 -31.05 7.09 -4.46
C THR A 120 -30.36 8.20 -3.69
N ARG A 121 -29.86 9.22 -4.41
CA ARG A 121 -29.26 10.40 -3.79
C ARG A 121 -30.31 11.42 -3.37
N ILE A 122 -30.14 11.96 -2.17
CA ILE A 122 -31.13 12.76 -1.47
C ILE A 122 -30.43 13.74 -0.53
N GLY A 123 -30.92 14.97 -0.41
CA GLY A 123 -30.29 15.97 0.43
C GLY A 123 -29.02 16.61 -0.17
N PRO A 124 -28.66 17.83 0.29
CA PRO A 124 -27.45 18.54 -0.15
C PRO A 124 -26.17 17.93 0.42
N ASN A 125 -26.26 17.21 1.54
CA ASN A 125 -25.14 16.57 2.25
C ASN A 125 -24.75 15.22 1.65
N GLN A 126 -24.93 15.09 0.33
CA GLN A 126 -24.70 13.86 -0.43
C GLN A 126 -25.35 12.63 0.21
N GLY A 127 -26.61 12.81 0.61
CA GLY A 127 -27.31 11.74 1.27
C GLY A 127 -27.59 10.59 0.30
N GLU A 128 -27.49 9.35 0.78
CA GLU A 128 -27.81 8.15 0.01
C GLU A 128 -28.73 7.24 0.80
N VAL A 129 -29.77 6.72 0.16
CA VAL A 129 -30.70 5.76 0.76
C VAL A 129 -30.01 4.41 0.94
N LEU A 130 -29.76 4.03 2.18
CA LEU A 130 -29.14 2.73 2.51
C LEU A 130 -30.17 1.61 2.48
N GLU A 131 -31.29 1.80 3.17
CA GLU A 131 -32.34 0.79 3.35
C GLU A 131 -33.71 1.45 3.49
N ILE A 132 -34.72 0.73 3.03
CA ILE A 132 -36.12 1.14 3.11
C ILE A 132 -36.86 0.07 3.91
N HIS A 133 -37.42 0.50 5.04
CA HIS A 133 -38.28 -0.31 5.89
C HIS A 133 -39.74 0.16 5.78
N PRO A 134 -40.72 -0.65 6.23
CA PRO A 134 -42.14 -0.28 6.14
C PRO A 134 -42.54 1.00 6.88
N ASP A 135 -41.79 1.38 7.92
CA ASP A 135 -42.09 2.51 8.80
C ASP A 135 -41.07 3.65 8.68
N ARG A 136 -39.93 3.42 8.02
CA ARG A 136 -38.83 4.38 7.95
C ARG A 136 -37.89 4.14 6.77
N VAL A 137 -37.18 5.19 6.36
CA VAL A 137 -36.06 5.12 5.41
C VAL A 137 -34.78 5.48 6.13
N LEU A 138 -33.74 4.66 5.97
CA LEU A 138 -32.39 4.91 6.47
C LEU A 138 -31.57 5.61 5.38
N VAL A 139 -31.02 6.77 5.72
CA VAL A 139 -30.23 7.61 4.83
C VAL A 139 -28.88 7.87 5.48
N ARG A 140 -27.79 7.68 4.73
CA ARG A 140 -26.46 8.13 5.12
C ARG A 140 -26.24 9.53 4.60
N GLU A 141 -25.72 10.45 5.42
CA GLU A 141 -25.31 11.79 5.03
C GLU A 141 -23.88 12.08 5.49
N TYR A 142 -23.26 13.08 4.88
CA TYR A 142 -21.93 13.56 5.23
C TYR A 142 -22.03 15.00 5.76
N ILE A 143 -21.70 15.19 7.04
CA ILE A 143 -21.81 16.49 7.71
C ILE A 143 -20.40 17.01 7.99
N GLN A 144 -20.17 18.30 7.78
CA GLN A 144 -18.90 18.92 8.12
C GLN A 144 -18.84 19.20 9.63
N GLY A 145 -18.05 18.41 10.35
CA GLY A 145 -17.75 18.58 11.78
C GLY A 145 -16.49 19.40 12.03
N ALA A 146 -16.11 19.52 13.31
CA ALA A 146 -14.94 20.29 13.72
C ALA A 146 -13.60 19.67 13.27
N TYR A 147 -13.59 18.35 13.06
CA TYR A 147 -12.38 17.58 12.73
C TYR A 147 -12.38 17.05 11.27
N GLY A 148 -13.39 17.39 10.47
CA GLY A 148 -13.55 16.90 9.10
C GLY A 148 -14.98 16.48 8.79
N ILE A 149 -15.15 15.73 7.71
CA ILE A 149 -16.44 15.16 7.32
C ILE A 149 -16.76 13.96 8.22
N GLU A 150 -17.92 14.00 8.86
CA GLU A 150 -18.47 12.93 9.69
C GLU A 150 -19.64 12.27 8.97
N GLU A 151 -19.66 10.94 8.94
CA GLU A 151 -20.80 10.16 8.46
C GLU A 151 -21.93 10.20 9.51
N SER A 152 -23.12 10.60 9.08
CA SER A 152 -24.31 10.68 9.93
C SER A 152 -25.42 9.81 9.35
N LEU A 153 -26.08 9.03 10.22
CA LEU A 153 -27.23 8.21 9.83
C LEU A 153 -28.53 8.92 10.18
N SER A 154 -29.19 9.44 9.14
CA SER A 154 -30.47 10.12 9.21
C SER A 154 -31.61 9.13 8.94
N THR A 155 -32.70 9.24 9.71
CA THR A 155 -33.89 8.39 9.53
C THR A 155 -35.10 9.24 9.18
N LEU A 156 -35.71 8.98 8.02
CA LEU A 156 -37.02 9.53 7.68
C LEU A 156 -38.11 8.60 8.20
N LYS A 157 -38.89 9.06 9.17
CA LYS A 157 -40.00 8.27 9.73
C LYS A 157 -41.28 8.54 8.97
N LEU A 158 -42.08 7.48 8.80
CA LEU A 158 -43.41 7.60 8.23
C LEU A 158 -44.27 8.44 9.17
N ARG A 159 -44.78 9.57 8.68
CA ARG A 159 -45.77 10.35 9.42
C ARG A 159 -47.15 9.82 9.03
N PRO A 160 -47.90 9.19 9.95
CA PRO A 160 -49.31 8.86 9.68
C PRO A 160 -50.04 10.18 9.39
N GLY A 161 -50.81 10.19 8.31
CA GLY A 161 -51.36 11.41 7.74
C GLY A 161 -52.27 12.17 8.72
N ASP A 162 -51.97 13.45 8.88
CA ASP A 162 -52.95 14.48 9.24
C ASP A 162 -53.88 14.70 8.03
N SER A 163 -54.71 13.71 7.71
CA SER A 163 -55.79 13.87 6.74
C SER A 163 -57.04 14.33 7.49
N ASP A 164 -57.23 15.64 7.55
CA ASP A 164 -58.49 16.29 7.97
C ASP A 164 -59.53 16.22 6.83
#